data_AF-A0A3D4PRB3-F1
#
_entry.id   AF-A0A3D4PRB3-F1
#
_cell.length_a   1.000
_cell.length_b   1.000
_cell.length_c   1.000
_cell.angle_alpha   90.00
_cell.angle_beta   90.00
_cell.angle_gamma   90.00
#
_symmetry.space_group_name_H-M   'P 1'
#
loop_
_entity.id
_entity.type
_entity.pdbx_description
1 polymer ?
#
loop_
_entity_poly.entity_id
_entity_poly.type
_entity_poly.pdbx_seq_one_letter_code
_entity_poly.pdbx_strand_id
1 'polypeptide(L)'
;RDGVNTARADVLALGAASEWGTLSTLTGLDPSQISEFVASPVVVDEQVVFPINAYGSAMAALFTNLSLWIGAFVLMVIFKVEVDTEGLRDVTVRQAYFGRFLLLGTLAALQAVIVCVGNLIIGVQTASAVAFVATGVFTALVYVSIIYALSVAFGHVGRGLCVLLVIMQIPGASGLYPIELMPGFFRAIYPLLPFSYGIDAMRETIAGFYGAHYWGFVGVLALMMVLALVLGLVLRRRLANFNLLFNREIASTDLLIGEKVQVVGSGYRLSDVIHALQNRGEYREDLERRARPFTEHYPLMLRGTLLVGVAGLAVIGVIAWLLPGGKAPLLGVWVLWCLLIMGFLVVIEYVKKSFGHAREIASLDDGELRDAMLTERSSLHAWPDSEPALAAATAGSASAGPEQNVTASGESERSAAADRGDDNLDELMADWFGDPPSAGEADEHNPDDTTTDDTEAHEGGPRA
;
A
#
# COMPACT_ATOMS: atom_id res chain seq x y z
N ARG A 1 33.38 17.54 -75.76
CA ARG A 1 33.59 17.86 -74.33
C ARG A 1 33.32 16.63 -73.47
N ASP A 2 32.34 15.80 -73.81
CA ASP A 2 31.97 14.63 -73.01
C ASP A 2 33.02 13.51 -73.00
N GLY A 3 33.66 13.21 -74.13
CA GLY A 3 34.69 12.15 -74.17
C GLY A 3 35.93 12.39 -73.29
N VAL A 4 36.29 13.66 -73.03
CA VAL A 4 37.42 13.99 -72.13
C VAL A 4 37.00 13.80 -70.67
N ASN A 5 35.74 14.11 -70.33
CA ASN A 5 35.20 13.87 -69.00
C ASN A 5 35.04 12.37 -68.72
N THR A 6 34.62 11.59 -69.72
CA THR A 6 34.57 10.12 -69.63
C THR A 6 35.97 9.53 -69.45
N ALA A 7 36.94 9.92 -70.27
CA ALA A 7 38.32 9.44 -70.13
C ALA A 7 38.93 9.81 -68.76
N ARG A 8 38.62 11.00 -68.23
CA ARG A 8 39.04 11.40 -66.88
C ARG A 8 38.37 10.54 -65.80
N ALA A 9 37.08 10.26 -65.93
CA ALA A 9 36.36 9.39 -65.02
C ALA A 9 36.93 7.96 -65.04
N ASP A 10 37.25 7.43 -66.22
CA ASP A 10 37.84 6.10 -66.38
C ASP A 10 39.24 6.02 -65.76
N VAL A 11 40.07 7.06 -65.95
CA VAL A 11 41.41 7.13 -65.32
C VAL A 11 41.30 7.24 -63.81
N LEU A 12 40.33 8.00 -63.28
CA LEU A 12 40.10 8.07 -61.83
C LEU A 12 39.58 6.74 -61.27
N ALA A 13 38.72 6.03 -61.99
CA ALA A 13 38.22 4.71 -61.60
C ALA A 13 39.35 3.66 -61.60
N LEU A 14 40.23 3.69 -62.60
CA LEU A 14 41.43 2.84 -62.66
C LEU A 14 42.42 3.18 -61.54
N GLY A 15 42.58 4.47 -61.22
CA GLY A 15 43.38 4.94 -60.09
C GLY A 15 42.86 4.38 -58.77
N ALA A 16 41.57 4.55 -58.50
CA ALA A 16 40.92 4.00 -57.30
C ALA A 16 41.04 2.47 -57.22
N ALA A 17 40.85 1.75 -58.34
CA ALA A 17 41.02 0.29 -58.40
C ALA A 17 42.46 -0.15 -58.06
N SER A 18 43.47 0.61 -58.48
CA SER A 18 44.87 0.35 -58.13
C SER A 18 45.17 0.62 -56.64
N GLU A 19 44.51 1.62 -56.05
CA GLU A 19 44.61 1.93 -54.62
C GLU A 19 44.00 0.80 -53.76
N TRP A 20 42.88 0.20 -54.17
CA TRP A 20 42.30 -0.98 -53.50
C TRP A 20 43.26 -2.19 -53.51
N GLY A 21 43.98 -2.42 -54.62
CA GLY A 21 45.00 -3.47 -54.71
C GLY A 21 46.23 -3.20 -53.83
N THR A 22 46.52 -1.92 -53.57
CA THR A 22 47.60 -1.50 -52.66
C THR A 22 47.14 -1.61 -51.19
N LEU A 23 45.87 -1.32 -50.91
CA LEU A 23 45.26 -1.46 -49.59
C LEU A 23 45.17 -2.93 -49.16
N SER A 24 44.83 -3.84 -50.07
CA SER A 24 44.78 -5.28 -49.79
C SER A 24 46.15 -5.88 -49.50
N THR A 25 47.21 -5.39 -50.16
CA THR A 25 48.59 -5.80 -49.90
C THR A 25 49.17 -5.21 -48.60
N LEU A 26 48.73 -4.01 -48.19
CA LEU A 26 49.16 -3.37 -46.93
C LEU A 26 48.43 -3.89 -45.69
N THR A 27 47.16 -4.29 -45.83
CA THR A 27 46.35 -4.80 -44.71
C THR A 27 46.44 -6.32 -44.54
N GLY A 28 46.91 -7.05 -45.56
CA GLY A 28 46.94 -8.52 -45.56
C GLY A 28 45.57 -9.17 -45.49
N LEU A 29 44.50 -8.41 -45.68
CA LEU A 29 43.12 -8.87 -45.59
C LEU A 29 42.60 -9.22 -47.00
N ASP A 30 42.23 -10.48 -47.17
CA ASP A 30 41.68 -10.99 -48.42
C ASP A 30 40.21 -10.57 -48.56
N PRO A 31 39.83 -9.84 -49.63
CA PRO A 31 38.44 -9.44 -49.89
C PRO A 31 37.46 -10.62 -49.89
N SER A 32 37.91 -11.81 -50.31
CA SER A 32 37.10 -13.02 -50.29
C SER A 32 36.80 -13.48 -48.86
N GLN A 33 37.78 -13.45 -47.96
CA GLN A 33 37.61 -13.78 -46.55
C GLN A 33 36.73 -12.76 -45.80
N ILE A 34 36.84 -11.47 -46.15
CA ILE A 34 35.94 -10.44 -45.59
C ILE A 34 34.51 -10.70 -46.08
N SER A 35 34.33 -11.00 -47.37
CA SER A 35 33.02 -11.30 -47.93
C SER A 35 32.40 -12.55 -47.30
N GLU A 36 33.22 -13.57 -47.04
CA GLU A 36 32.81 -14.80 -46.38
C GLU A 36 32.49 -14.57 -44.90
N PHE A 37 33.28 -13.78 -44.18
CA PHE A 37 33.01 -13.39 -42.80
C PHE A 37 31.71 -12.59 -42.68
N VAL A 38 31.48 -11.60 -43.57
CA VAL A 38 30.25 -10.80 -43.58
C VAL A 38 29.04 -11.62 -44.03
N ALA A 39 29.22 -12.59 -44.92
CA ALA A 39 28.16 -13.49 -45.38
C ALA A 39 27.93 -14.68 -44.43
N SER A 40 28.86 -14.95 -43.51
CA SER A 40 28.73 -16.06 -42.57
C SER A 40 27.57 -15.79 -41.62
N PRO A 41 26.58 -16.70 -41.53
CA PRO A 41 25.50 -16.57 -40.56
C PRO A 41 26.11 -16.56 -39.16
N VAL A 42 25.67 -15.61 -38.33
CA VAL A 42 26.06 -15.61 -36.92
C VAL A 42 25.42 -16.84 -36.27
N VAL A 43 26.22 -17.88 -36.03
CA VAL A 43 25.82 -19.06 -35.27
C VAL A 43 25.92 -18.71 -33.80
N VAL A 44 24.78 -18.51 -33.15
CA VAL A 44 24.70 -18.25 -31.71
C VAL A 44 24.65 -19.59 -30.98
N ASP A 45 25.70 -19.92 -30.23
CA ASP A 45 25.68 -21.02 -29.25
C ASP A 45 25.12 -20.49 -27.93
N GLU A 46 23.87 -20.83 -27.62
CA GLU A 46 23.19 -20.38 -26.40
C GLU A 46 23.22 -21.48 -25.32
N GLN A 47 23.86 -21.18 -24.18
CA GLN A 47 23.85 -22.06 -23.02
C GLN A 47 23.01 -21.44 -21.89
N VAL A 48 21.81 -21.99 -21.68
CA VAL A 48 20.89 -21.50 -20.66
C VAL A 48 21.24 -22.11 -19.30
N VAL A 49 21.79 -21.28 -18.40
CA VAL A 49 22.22 -21.71 -17.06
C VAL A 49 21.04 -21.98 -16.12
N PHE A 50 19.95 -21.21 -16.26
CA PHE A 50 18.72 -21.34 -15.45
C PHE A 50 17.47 -21.40 -16.34
N PRO A 51 17.09 -22.58 -16.84
CA PRO A 51 15.96 -22.72 -17.75
C PRO A 51 14.62 -22.52 -17.03
N ILE A 52 13.70 -21.83 -17.70
CA ILE A 52 12.32 -21.65 -17.24
C ILE A 52 11.39 -22.42 -18.20
N ASN A 53 10.50 -23.23 -17.64
CA ASN A 53 9.66 -24.18 -18.38
C ASN A 53 8.53 -23.52 -19.19
N ALA A 54 8.07 -22.34 -18.78
CA ALA A 54 6.95 -21.64 -19.38
C ALA A 54 6.96 -20.13 -19.07
N TYR A 55 6.34 -19.35 -19.96
CA TYR A 55 6.12 -17.92 -19.75
C TYR A 55 5.36 -17.61 -18.45
N GLY A 56 4.38 -18.46 -18.09
CA GLY A 56 3.64 -18.33 -16.84
C GLY A 56 4.55 -18.38 -15.60
N SER A 57 5.51 -19.30 -15.57
CA SER A 57 6.50 -19.40 -14.49
C SER A 57 7.42 -18.18 -14.45
N ALA A 58 7.84 -17.65 -15.61
CA ALA A 58 8.65 -16.42 -15.67
C ALA A 58 7.89 -15.21 -15.09
N MET A 59 6.58 -15.12 -15.35
CA MET A 59 5.72 -14.03 -14.90
C MET A 59 5.17 -14.20 -13.48
N ALA A 60 5.27 -15.40 -12.89
CA ALA A 60 4.70 -15.70 -11.58
C ALA A 60 5.25 -14.79 -10.48
N ALA A 61 6.55 -14.45 -10.51
CA ALA A 61 7.15 -13.54 -9.53
C ALA A 61 6.47 -12.16 -9.53
N LEU A 62 6.21 -11.57 -10.70
CA LEU A 62 5.55 -10.27 -10.81
C LEU A 62 4.12 -10.32 -10.26
N PHE A 63 3.30 -11.25 -10.76
CA PHE A 63 1.89 -11.30 -10.39
C PHE A 63 1.66 -11.74 -8.95
N THR A 64 2.55 -12.58 -8.40
CA THR A 64 2.50 -12.92 -6.98
C THR A 64 2.78 -11.70 -6.13
N ASN A 65 3.85 -10.96 -6.41
CA ASN A 65 4.16 -9.71 -5.68
C ASN A 65 3.00 -8.70 -5.75
N LEU A 66 2.41 -8.54 -6.95
CA LEU A 66 1.24 -7.69 -7.14
C LEU A 66 0.03 -8.16 -6.31
N SER A 67 -0.26 -9.46 -6.31
CA SER A 67 -1.34 -10.06 -5.53
C SER A 67 -1.14 -9.83 -4.03
N LEU A 68 0.07 -10.08 -3.50
CA LEU A 68 0.41 -9.88 -2.09
C LEU A 68 0.24 -8.43 -1.66
N TRP A 69 0.66 -7.46 -2.49
CA TRP A 69 0.49 -6.04 -2.20
C TRP A 69 -0.97 -5.63 -2.19
N ILE A 70 -1.73 -6.04 -3.21
CA ILE A 70 -3.16 -5.72 -3.32
C ILE A 70 -3.91 -6.33 -2.14
N GLY A 71 -3.66 -7.60 -1.81
CA GLY A 71 -4.31 -8.24 -0.67
C GLY A 71 -3.96 -7.55 0.65
N ALA A 72 -2.69 -7.18 0.88
CA ALA A 72 -2.29 -6.38 2.04
C ALA A 72 -2.95 -5.00 2.08
N PHE A 73 -3.14 -4.35 0.92
CA PHE A 73 -3.85 -3.08 0.81
C PHE A 73 -5.34 -3.21 1.13
N VAL A 74 -5.99 -4.25 0.60
CA VAL A 74 -7.41 -4.55 0.86
C VAL A 74 -7.66 -4.78 2.34
N LEU A 75 -6.73 -5.41 3.06
CA LEU A 75 -6.82 -5.52 4.53
C LEU A 75 -6.93 -4.15 5.21
N MET A 76 -6.24 -3.10 4.73
CA MET A 76 -6.32 -1.74 5.29
C MET A 76 -7.61 -0.99 4.94
N VAL A 77 -8.36 -1.49 3.96
CA VAL A 77 -9.65 -0.94 3.53
C VAL A 77 -10.79 -1.62 4.28
N ILE A 78 -10.73 -2.95 4.43
CA ILE A 78 -11.76 -3.75 5.11
C ILE A 78 -11.63 -3.60 6.63
N PHE A 79 -10.42 -3.82 7.16
CA PHE A 79 -10.19 -3.77 8.59
C PHE A 79 -9.90 -2.35 9.04
N LYS A 80 -10.38 -2.04 10.25
CA LYS A 80 -10.02 -0.79 10.89
C LYS A 80 -8.49 -0.68 11.07
N VAL A 81 -7.87 0.43 10.76
CA VAL A 81 -6.42 0.62 10.94
C VAL A 81 -6.10 0.90 12.41
N GLU A 82 -7.04 1.49 13.13
CA GLU A 82 -6.94 1.85 14.53
C GLU A 82 -7.43 0.75 15.46
N VAL A 83 -6.85 0.76 16.66
CA VAL A 83 -7.17 -0.20 17.71
C VAL A 83 -8.24 0.41 18.59
N ASP A 84 -9.30 -0.36 18.82
CA ASP A 84 -10.25 -0.04 19.88
C ASP A 84 -9.65 -0.46 21.23
N THR A 85 -9.59 0.48 22.17
CA THR A 85 -9.11 0.24 23.55
C THR A 85 -10.24 0.01 24.54
N GLU A 86 -11.49 0.02 24.08
CA GLU A 86 -12.63 -0.18 24.98
C GLU A 86 -12.49 -1.51 25.74
N GLY A 87 -12.54 -1.44 27.08
CA GLY A 87 -12.37 -2.60 27.96
C GLY A 87 -10.92 -3.01 28.27
N LEU A 88 -9.90 -2.35 27.71
CA LEU A 88 -8.48 -2.63 28.00
C LEU A 88 -7.87 -1.53 28.89
N ARG A 89 -7.19 -1.92 29.97
CA ARG A 89 -6.44 -0.98 30.84
C ARG A 89 -5.03 -0.75 30.31
N ASP A 90 -4.59 0.51 30.29
CA ASP A 90 -3.21 0.97 30.07
C ASP A 90 -2.49 0.43 28.81
N VAL A 91 -3.16 0.38 27.66
CA VAL A 91 -2.51 0.00 26.39
C VAL A 91 -1.64 1.15 25.87
N THR A 92 -0.34 0.92 25.75
CA THR A 92 0.58 1.90 25.13
C THR A 92 0.40 1.97 23.62
N VAL A 93 0.72 3.11 23.00
CA VAL A 93 0.65 3.28 21.53
C VAL A 93 1.50 2.26 20.78
N ARG A 94 2.63 1.84 21.36
CA ARG A 94 3.48 0.79 20.78
C ARG A 94 2.77 -0.56 20.80
N GLN A 95 2.17 -0.93 21.93
CA GLN A 95 1.40 -2.17 22.06
C GLN A 95 0.19 -2.18 21.12
N ALA A 96 -0.54 -1.07 21.00
CA ALA A 96 -1.63 -0.95 20.04
C ALA A 96 -1.14 -1.12 18.60
N TYR A 97 -0.05 -0.43 18.22
CA TYR A 97 0.52 -0.53 16.87
C TYR A 97 0.94 -1.96 16.53
N PHE A 98 1.74 -2.59 17.39
CA PHE A 98 2.20 -3.96 17.16
C PHE A 98 1.06 -4.98 17.26
N GLY A 99 0.09 -4.79 18.16
CA GLY A 99 -1.07 -5.66 18.27
C GLY A 99 -1.89 -5.68 16.98
N ARG A 100 -2.15 -4.51 16.39
CA ARG A 100 -2.85 -4.44 15.10
C ARG A 100 -1.99 -4.95 13.95
N PHE A 101 -0.69 -4.62 13.94
CA PHE A 101 0.23 -5.15 12.94
C PHE A 101 0.31 -6.67 12.99
N LEU A 102 0.29 -7.30 14.16
CA LEU A 102 0.31 -8.76 14.29
C LEU A 102 -0.97 -9.40 13.73
N LEU A 103 -2.13 -8.79 13.95
CA LEU A 103 -3.38 -9.26 13.33
C LEU A 103 -3.29 -9.18 11.79
N LEU A 104 -2.97 -8.00 11.27
CA LEU A 104 -2.90 -7.77 9.82
C LEU A 104 -1.77 -8.57 9.17
N GLY A 105 -0.64 -8.72 9.86
CA GLY A 105 0.52 -9.51 9.45
C GLY A 105 0.23 -11.00 9.41
N THR A 106 -0.56 -11.52 10.37
CA THR A 106 -0.99 -12.93 10.35
C THR A 106 -1.92 -13.19 9.17
N LEU A 107 -2.88 -12.29 8.92
CA LEU A 107 -3.75 -12.38 7.74
C LEU A 107 -2.96 -12.23 6.43
N ALA A 108 -1.96 -11.34 6.40
CA ALA A 108 -1.05 -11.16 5.27
C ALA A 108 -0.19 -12.41 5.00
N ALA A 109 0.30 -13.06 6.06
CA ALA A 109 1.03 -14.31 5.94
C ALA A 109 0.12 -15.45 5.44
N LEU A 110 -1.11 -15.56 5.96
CA LEU A 110 -2.05 -16.59 5.54
C LEU A 110 -2.44 -16.43 4.06
N GLN A 111 -2.77 -15.21 3.60
CA GLN A 111 -3.03 -14.99 2.17
C GLN A 111 -1.81 -15.33 1.32
N ALA A 112 -0.59 -15.08 1.81
CA ALA A 112 0.62 -15.36 1.05
C ALA A 112 0.86 -16.86 0.89
N VAL A 113 0.58 -17.64 1.94
CA VAL A 113 0.56 -19.10 1.85
C VAL A 113 -0.47 -19.55 0.82
N ILE A 114 -1.70 -19.03 0.87
CA ILE A 114 -2.77 -19.40 -0.07
C ILE A 114 -2.36 -19.10 -1.52
N VAL A 115 -1.87 -17.88 -1.78
CA VAL A 115 -1.43 -17.46 -3.13
C VAL A 115 -0.26 -18.31 -3.61
N CYS A 116 0.77 -18.52 -2.77
CA CYS A 116 1.96 -19.27 -3.19
C CYS A 116 1.66 -20.75 -3.38
N VAL A 117 0.86 -21.38 -2.50
CA VAL A 117 0.43 -22.77 -2.65
C VAL A 117 -0.47 -22.90 -3.88
N GLY A 118 -1.37 -21.95 -4.13
CA GLY A 118 -2.17 -21.90 -5.35
C GLY A 118 -1.31 -21.90 -6.62
N ASN A 119 -0.24 -21.08 -6.65
CA ASN A 119 0.72 -21.08 -7.76
C ASN A 119 1.40 -22.45 -7.95
N LEU A 120 1.78 -23.11 -6.86
CA LEU A 120 2.37 -24.46 -6.92
C LEU A 120 1.37 -25.50 -7.46
N ILE A 121 0.10 -25.42 -7.06
CA ILE A 121 -0.96 -26.31 -7.55
C ILE A 121 -1.21 -26.12 -9.05
N ILE A 122 -1.21 -24.87 -9.53
CA ILE A 122 -1.40 -24.54 -10.95
C ILE A 122 -0.18 -24.95 -11.80
N GLY A 123 0.95 -25.27 -11.17
CA GLY A 123 2.13 -25.81 -11.85
C GLY A 123 3.22 -24.78 -12.17
N VAL A 124 3.29 -23.68 -11.41
CA VAL A 124 4.42 -22.74 -11.49
C VAL A 124 5.72 -23.48 -11.12
N GLN A 125 6.73 -23.39 -12.00
CA GLN A 125 8.05 -23.96 -11.73
C GLN A 125 8.64 -23.33 -10.46
N THR A 126 9.22 -24.17 -9.61
CA THR A 126 10.03 -23.70 -8.49
C THR A 126 11.28 -24.56 -8.32
N ALA A 127 12.41 -23.90 -8.09
CA ALA A 127 13.65 -24.57 -7.70
C ALA A 127 13.56 -25.09 -6.25
N SER A 128 12.82 -24.38 -5.39
CA SER A 128 12.48 -24.83 -4.04
C SER A 128 11.11 -24.29 -3.62
N ALA A 129 10.13 -25.19 -3.53
CA ALA A 129 8.77 -24.85 -3.13
C ALA A 129 8.71 -24.21 -1.73
N VAL A 130 9.52 -24.72 -0.80
CA VAL A 130 9.60 -24.19 0.58
C VAL A 130 10.16 -22.77 0.56
N ALA A 131 11.24 -22.52 -0.21
CA ALA A 131 11.82 -21.18 -0.31
C ALA A 131 10.86 -20.20 -1.01
N PHE A 132 10.12 -20.66 -2.03
CA PHE A 132 9.11 -19.87 -2.73
C PHE A 132 8.01 -19.40 -1.76
N VAL A 133 7.41 -20.32 -1.00
CA VAL A 133 6.36 -19.98 -0.02
C VAL A 133 6.93 -19.10 1.11
N ALA A 134 8.09 -19.42 1.65
CA ALA A 134 8.72 -18.62 2.71
C ALA A 134 9.04 -17.19 2.23
N THR A 135 9.52 -17.04 1.00
CA THR A 135 9.79 -15.73 0.38
C THR A 135 8.51 -14.95 0.15
N GLY A 136 7.43 -15.61 -0.30
CA GLY A 136 6.12 -14.99 -0.44
C GLY A 136 5.56 -14.49 0.89
N VAL A 137 5.61 -15.31 1.94
CA VAL A 137 5.18 -14.92 3.30
C VAL A 137 5.99 -13.75 3.82
N PHE A 138 7.31 -13.82 3.72
CA PHE A 138 8.19 -12.75 4.17
C PHE A 138 7.91 -11.43 3.41
N THR A 139 7.79 -11.51 2.08
CA THR A 139 7.46 -10.36 1.23
C THR A 139 6.09 -9.77 1.58
N ALA A 140 5.09 -10.59 1.89
CA ALA A 140 3.79 -10.11 2.35
C ALA A 140 3.86 -9.36 3.68
N LEU A 141 4.70 -9.82 4.63
CA LEU A 141 4.96 -9.11 5.89
C LEU A 141 5.66 -7.77 5.66
N VAL A 142 6.57 -7.69 4.69
CA VAL A 142 7.22 -6.44 4.30
C VAL A 142 6.17 -5.49 3.72
N TYR A 143 5.35 -5.94 2.77
CA TYR A 143 4.33 -5.10 2.14
C TYR A 143 3.27 -4.61 3.12
N VAL A 144 2.74 -5.48 3.98
CA VAL A 144 1.78 -5.07 5.00
C VAL A 144 2.41 -4.08 5.98
N SER A 145 3.70 -4.20 6.32
CA SER A 145 4.38 -3.22 7.18
C SER A 145 4.46 -1.82 6.56
N ILE A 146 4.78 -1.74 5.27
CA ILE A 146 4.88 -0.48 4.51
C ILE A 146 3.50 0.17 4.40
N ILE A 147 2.51 -0.60 3.93
CA ILE A 147 1.15 -0.12 3.73
C ILE A 147 0.52 0.28 5.07
N TYR A 148 0.73 -0.51 6.13
CA TYR A 148 0.25 -0.20 7.47
C TYR A 148 0.88 1.08 8.00
N ALA A 149 2.21 1.23 7.90
CA ALA A 149 2.92 2.43 8.34
C ALA A 149 2.41 3.69 7.64
N LEU A 150 2.21 3.65 6.31
CA LEU A 150 1.67 4.79 5.56
C LEU A 150 0.22 5.10 5.93
N SER A 151 -0.62 4.06 6.07
CA SER A 151 -2.04 4.21 6.41
C SER A 151 -2.24 4.74 7.83
N VAL A 152 -1.44 4.27 8.79
CA VAL A 152 -1.45 4.77 10.17
C VAL A 152 -0.85 6.17 10.27
N ALA A 153 0.16 6.51 9.47
CA ALA A 153 0.79 7.83 9.55
C ALA A 153 -0.08 8.95 8.94
N PHE A 154 -0.76 8.66 7.82
CA PHE A 154 -1.44 9.67 7.00
C PHE A 154 -2.94 9.41 6.81
N GLY A 155 -3.51 8.38 7.43
CA GLY A 155 -4.93 8.04 7.31
C GLY A 155 -5.31 7.69 5.88
N HIS A 156 -6.40 8.28 5.38
CA HIS A 156 -6.87 8.05 4.01
C HIS A 156 -5.90 8.58 2.94
N VAL A 157 -5.15 9.65 3.22
CA VAL A 157 -4.08 10.10 2.32
C VAL A 157 -3.01 9.01 2.18
N GLY A 158 -2.69 8.32 3.28
CA GLY A 158 -1.77 7.19 3.29
C GLY A 158 -2.22 6.04 2.39
N ARG A 159 -3.52 5.73 2.41
CA ARG A 159 -4.12 4.74 1.49
C ARG A 159 -3.96 5.18 0.02
N GLY A 160 -4.18 6.46 -0.28
CA GLY A 160 -3.93 7.04 -1.62
C GLY A 160 -2.46 6.92 -2.04
N LEU A 161 -1.51 7.18 -1.13
CA LEU A 161 -0.08 7.00 -1.39
C LEU A 161 0.27 5.53 -1.69
N CYS A 162 -0.36 4.56 -1.01
CA CYS A 162 -0.14 3.14 -1.31
C CYS A 162 -0.58 2.76 -2.73
N VAL A 163 -1.69 3.34 -3.22
CA VAL A 163 -2.14 3.16 -4.60
C VAL A 163 -1.18 3.83 -5.57
N LEU A 164 -0.70 5.04 -5.28
CA LEU A 164 0.28 5.71 -6.13
C LEU A 164 1.59 4.91 -6.22
N LEU A 165 2.05 4.33 -5.11
CA LEU A 165 3.22 3.46 -5.07
C LEU A 165 3.02 2.22 -5.95
N VAL A 166 1.87 1.54 -5.92
CA VAL A 166 1.66 0.35 -6.77
C VAL A 166 1.68 0.71 -8.26
N ILE A 167 1.08 1.83 -8.65
CA ILE A 167 1.10 2.33 -10.04
C ILE A 167 2.55 2.55 -10.51
N MET A 168 3.39 3.08 -9.63
CA MET A 168 4.81 3.32 -9.92
C MET A 168 5.65 2.04 -9.98
N GLN A 169 5.30 1.05 -9.17
CA GLN A 169 6.04 -0.21 -9.08
C GLN A 169 5.86 -1.10 -10.31
N ILE A 170 4.67 -1.14 -10.91
CA ILE A 170 4.39 -2.03 -12.07
C ILE A 170 5.40 -1.83 -13.22
N PRO A 171 5.59 -0.61 -13.77
CA PRO A 171 6.62 -0.35 -14.76
C PRO A 171 8.02 -0.15 -14.15
N GLY A 172 8.09 0.25 -12.88
CA GLY A 172 9.34 0.65 -12.24
C GLY A 172 10.18 -0.48 -11.66
N ALA A 173 9.64 -1.67 -11.42
CA ALA A 173 10.28 -2.74 -10.64
C ALA A 173 10.90 -3.88 -11.47
N SER A 174 11.16 -3.66 -12.77
CA SER A 174 11.75 -4.66 -13.70
C SER A 174 10.98 -5.98 -13.87
N GLY A 175 9.69 -6.01 -13.49
CA GLY A 175 8.89 -7.23 -13.55
C GLY A 175 8.59 -7.72 -14.96
N LEU A 176 8.30 -6.80 -15.88
CA LEU A 176 7.97 -7.09 -17.28
C LEU A 176 9.18 -7.00 -18.21
N TYR A 177 10.06 -6.04 -17.95
CA TYR A 177 11.23 -5.73 -18.77
C TYR A 177 12.42 -5.41 -17.87
N PRO A 178 13.65 -5.76 -18.28
CA PRO A 178 14.86 -5.34 -17.57
C PRO A 178 14.90 -3.83 -17.33
N ILE A 179 15.42 -3.42 -16.18
CA ILE A 179 15.44 -2.00 -15.79
C ILE A 179 16.29 -1.16 -16.74
N GLU A 180 17.28 -1.78 -17.39
CA GLU A 180 18.19 -1.18 -18.38
C GLU A 180 17.44 -0.71 -19.64
N LEU A 181 16.31 -1.35 -19.96
CA LEU A 181 15.45 -0.95 -21.09
C LEU A 181 14.47 0.17 -20.71
N MET A 182 14.27 0.41 -19.43
CA MET A 182 13.34 1.43 -18.97
C MET A 182 13.92 2.84 -19.11
N PRO A 183 13.09 3.88 -19.28
CA PRO A 183 13.54 5.27 -19.28
C PRO A 183 14.24 5.68 -17.98
N GLY A 184 15.12 6.68 -18.05
CA GLY A 184 15.99 7.09 -16.93
C GLY A 184 15.26 7.42 -15.62
N PHE A 185 14.02 7.92 -15.70
CA PHE A 185 13.16 8.13 -14.53
C PHE A 185 12.91 6.84 -13.72
N PHE A 186 12.55 5.74 -14.38
CA PHE A 186 12.30 4.47 -13.71
C PHE A 186 13.58 3.86 -13.14
N ARG A 187 14.72 4.01 -13.85
CA ARG A 187 16.02 3.58 -13.34
C ARG A 187 16.41 4.30 -12.05
N ALA A 188 16.07 5.59 -11.93
CA ALA A 188 16.40 6.38 -10.75
C ALA A 188 15.61 5.96 -9.51
N ILE A 189 14.32 5.61 -9.68
CA ILE A 189 13.46 5.19 -8.55
C ILE A 189 13.57 3.70 -8.22
N TYR A 190 14.01 2.86 -9.17
CA TYR A 190 14.07 1.40 -9.06
C TYR A 190 14.64 0.89 -7.72
N PRO A 191 15.74 1.45 -7.17
CA PRO A 191 16.31 0.98 -5.90
C PRO A 191 15.42 1.24 -4.67
N LEU A 192 14.44 2.15 -4.78
CA LEU A 192 13.52 2.51 -3.71
C LEU A 192 12.22 1.72 -3.74
N LEU A 193 12.00 0.88 -4.77
CA LEU A 193 10.76 0.15 -4.97
C LEU A 193 10.83 -1.24 -4.33
N PRO A 194 9.98 -1.54 -3.33
CA PRO A 194 9.90 -2.88 -2.73
C PRO A 194 9.72 -4.01 -3.73
N PHE A 195 8.91 -3.79 -4.79
CA PHE A 195 8.67 -4.79 -5.82
C PHE A 195 9.93 -5.27 -6.52
N SER A 196 10.94 -4.42 -6.69
CA SER A 196 12.18 -4.81 -7.37
C SER A 196 12.81 -6.00 -6.64
N TYR A 197 12.99 -5.86 -5.33
CA TYR A 197 13.60 -6.88 -4.48
C TYR A 197 12.67 -8.08 -4.25
N GLY A 198 11.36 -7.86 -4.12
CA GLY A 198 10.38 -8.94 -3.96
C GLY A 198 10.27 -9.84 -5.21
N ILE A 199 10.30 -9.23 -6.40
CA ILE A 199 10.28 -9.96 -7.67
C ILE A 199 11.58 -10.74 -7.84
N ASP A 200 12.74 -10.10 -7.63
CA ASP A 200 14.03 -10.77 -7.84
C ASP A 200 14.30 -11.87 -6.81
N ALA A 201 13.90 -11.69 -5.54
CA ALA A 201 13.93 -12.76 -4.54
C ALA A 201 13.06 -13.97 -4.94
N MET A 202 11.85 -13.73 -5.47
CA MET A 202 11.00 -14.82 -5.95
C MET A 202 11.56 -15.48 -7.22
N ARG A 203 12.18 -14.73 -8.14
CA ARG A 203 12.84 -15.29 -9.34
C ARG A 203 13.92 -16.32 -8.98
N GLU A 204 14.73 -16.04 -7.96
CA GLU A 204 15.74 -17.00 -7.46
C GLU A 204 15.10 -18.31 -6.98
N THR A 205 13.93 -18.24 -6.33
CA THR A 205 13.20 -19.44 -5.88
C THR A 205 12.48 -20.18 -7.01
N ILE A 206 12.24 -19.53 -8.15
CA ILE A 206 11.59 -20.09 -9.35
C ILE A 206 12.64 -20.76 -10.25
N ALA A 207 13.65 -20.02 -10.67
CA ALA A 207 14.61 -20.43 -11.70
C ALA A 207 15.86 -21.10 -11.11
N GLY A 208 16.27 -20.71 -9.91
CA GLY A 208 17.45 -21.22 -9.23
C GLY A 208 18.25 -20.12 -8.54
N PHE A 209 19.07 -20.52 -7.57
CA PHE A 209 19.83 -19.59 -6.73
C PHE A 209 21.21 -19.29 -7.33
N TYR A 210 21.58 -18.01 -7.42
CA TYR A 210 22.92 -17.58 -7.83
C TYR A 210 23.65 -16.84 -6.71
N GLY A 211 24.74 -17.44 -6.21
CA GLY A 211 25.60 -16.85 -5.18
C GLY A 211 24.83 -16.40 -3.94
N ALA A 212 24.99 -15.13 -3.56
CA ALA A 212 24.33 -14.53 -2.40
C ALA A 212 23.23 -13.52 -2.78
N HIS A 213 22.78 -13.49 -4.04
CA HIS A 213 21.82 -12.49 -4.53
C HIS A 213 20.48 -12.58 -3.81
N TYR A 214 19.94 -13.78 -3.64
CA TYR A 214 18.72 -14.03 -2.86
C TYR A 214 18.77 -13.37 -1.47
N TRP A 215 19.85 -13.58 -0.72
CA TRP A 215 20.02 -12.99 0.61
C TRP A 215 20.21 -11.48 0.57
N GLY A 216 20.81 -10.94 -0.50
CA GLY A 216 20.87 -9.51 -0.75
C GLY A 216 19.47 -8.89 -0.89
N PHE A 217 18.61 -9.49 -1.72
CA PHE A 217 17.24 -9.01 -1.93
C PHE A 217 16.39 -9.12 -0.65
N VAL A 218 16.44 -10.27 0.03
CA VAL A 218 15.77 -10.48 1.33
C VAL A 218 16.28 -9.49 2.37
N GLY A 219 17.59 -9.21 2.41
CA GLY A 219 18.19 -8.24 3.32
C GLY A 219 17.70 -6.81 3.09
N VAL A 220 17.56 -6.37 1.82
CA VAL A 220 17.00 -5.06 1.51
C VAL A 220 15.52 -4.97 1.87
N LEU A 221 14.74 -6.02 1.60
CA LEU A 221 13.33 -6.09 2.03
C LEU A 221 13.20 -6.04 3.55
N ALA A 222 14.06 -6.74 4.30
CA ALA A 222 14.11 -6.68 5.76
C ALA A 222 14.40 -5.26 6.25
N LEU A 223 15.37 -4.57 5.62
CA LEU A 223 15.67 -3.18 5.92
C LEU A 223 14.45 -2.28 5.67
N MET A 224 13.77 -2.45 4.54
CA MET A 224 12.54 -1.69 4.23
C MET A 224 11.43 -1.93 5.26
N MET A 225 11.23 -3.17 5.70
CA MET A 225 10.27 -3.51 6.75
C MET A 225 10.62 -2.84 8.09
N VAL A 226 11.89 -2.90 8.51
CA VAL A 226 12.33 -2.23 9.74
C VAL A 226 12.13 -0.72 9.63
N LEU A 227 12.50 -0.11 8.50
CA LEU A 227 12.28 1.32 8.25
C LEU A 227 10.80 1.67 8.27
N ALA A 228 9.92 0.84 7.68
CA ALA A 228 8.48 1.06 7.70
C ALA A 228 7.91 1.01 9.12
N LEU A 229 8.30 0.02 9.93
CA LEU A 229 7.85 -0.08 11.32
C LEU A 229 8.32 1.11 12.17
N VAL A 230 9.58 1.52 12.02
CA VAL A 230 10.12 2.70 12.72
C VAL A 230 9.40 3.97 12.27
N LEU A 231 9.25 4.16 10.96
CA LEU A 231 8.56 5.30 10.39
C LEU A 231 7.10 5.33 10.87
N GLY A 232 6.41 4.20 10.86
CA GLY A 232 5.05 4.07 11.37
C GLY A 232 4.92 4.50 12.83
N LEU A 233 5.82 4.06 13.70
CA LEU A 233 5.80 4.46 15.12
C LEU A 233 6.12 5.94 15.34
N VAL A 234 7.14 6.47 14.63
CA VAL A 234 7.58 7.87 14.78
C VAL A 234 6.58 8.84 14.18
N LEU A 235 6.12 8.58 12.94
CA LEU A 235 5.14 9.41 12.27
C LEU A 235 3.79 9.32 12.95
N ARG A 236 3.37 8.14 13.44
CA ARG A 236 2.14 8.05 14.25
C ARG A 236 2.21 8.99 15.44
N ARG A 237 3.32 9.06 16.18
CA ARG A 237 3.44 10.01 17.30
C ARG A 237 3.32 11.47 16.86
N ARG A 238 3.90 11.83 15.71
CA ARG A 238 3.89 13.22 15.19
C ARG A 238 2.57 13.61 14.53
N LEU A 239 1.88 12.64 13.93
CA LEU A 239 0.69 12.82 13.09
C LEU A 239 -0.58 12.18 13.71
N ALA A 240 -0.54 11.61 14.91
CA ALA A 240 -1.72 11.06 15.59
C ALA A 240 -2.84 12.10 15.71
N ASN A 241 -2.47 13.34 16.02
CA ASN A 241 -3.43 14.44 16.09
C ASN A 241 -4.08 14.69 14.70
N PHE A 242 -3.40 14.37 13.58
CA PHE A 242 -3.88 14.64 12.21
C PHE A 242 -4.96 13.64 11.78
N ASN A 243 -4.79 12.35 12.07
CA ASN A 243 -5.79 11.34 11.72
C ASN A 243 -7.12 11.50 12.49
N LEU A 244 -7.07 11.99 13.73
CA LEU A 244 -8.23 12.17 14.61
C LEU A 244 -9.43 12.88 13.99
N LEU A 245 -9.16 13.94 13.24
CA LEU A 245 -10.21 14.82 12.76
C LEU A 245 -10.73 14.40 11.40
N PHE A 246 -9.88 13.80 10.55
CA PHE A 246 -10.30 13.27 9.27
C PHE A 246 -11.33 12.15 9.44
N ASN A 247 -11.10 11.25 10.40
CA ASN A 247 -12.08 10.21 10.73
C ASN A 247 -13.35 10.77 11.38
N ARG A 248 -13.28 11.87 12.15
CA ARG A 248 -14.44 12.51 12.78
C ARG A 248 -15.32 13.24 11.76
N GLU A 249 -14.73 13.89 10.77
CA GLU A 249 -15.45 14.57 9.69
C GLU A 249 -16.04 13.56 8.69
N ILE A 250 -15.30 12.48 8.38
CA ILE A 250 -15.79 11.37 7.57
C ILE A 250 -16.94 10.63 8.25
N ALA A 251 -16.85 10.36 9.56
CA ALA A 251 -17.96 9.81 10.33
C ALA A 251 -19.20 10.71 10.30
N SER A 252 -19.03 12.03 10.19
CA SER A 252 -20.16 12.97 10.06
C SER A 252 -20.79 12.99 8.67
N THR A 253 -20.11 12.42 7.67
CA THR A 253 -20.63 12.40 6.29
C THR A 253 -21.59 11.23 6.05
N ASP A 254 -21.75 10.31 7.01
CA ASP A 254 -22.56 9.07 6.97
C ASP A 254 -22.33 8.15 5.76
N LEU A 255 -21.40 8.53 4.88
CA LEU A 255 -21.10 7.91 3.60
C LEU A 255 -19.86 7.02 3.67
N LEU A 256 -19.09 7.10 4.76
CA LEU A 256 -17.80 6.44 4.96
C LEU A 256 -17.59 6.17 6.47
N ILE A 257 -17.13 4.96 6.82
CA ILE A 257 -16.93 4.53 8.21
C ILE A 257 -15.70 5.24 8.80
N GLY A 258 -15.90 6.17 9.73
CA GLY A 258 -14.81 6.81 10.48
C GLY A 258 -14.29 5.94 11.63
N GLU A 259 -12.97 5.95 11.86
CA GLU A 259 -12.30 5.24 12.96
C GLU A 259 -11.94 6.16 14.15
N LYS A 260 -12.00 5.64 15.37
CA LYS A 260 -11.63 6.38 16.58
C LYS A 260 -10.12 6.29 16.82
N VAL A 261 -9.41 7.40 16.66
CA VAL A 261 -7.94 7.43 16.73
C VAL A 261 -7.45 7.55 18.16
N GLN A 262 -6.57 6.65 18.58
CA GLN A 262 -5.87 6.75 19.86
C GLN A 262 -4.74 7.79 19.78
N VAL A 263 -4.75 8.75 20.70
CA VAL A 263 -3.79 9.84 20.79
C VAL A 263 -2.92 9.65 22.03
N VAL A 264 -1.64 10.02 21.94
CA VAL A 264 -0.78 10.19 23.10
C VAL A 264 -0.30 11.62 23.17
N GLY A 265 -0.61 12.29 24.28
CA GLY A 265 -0.26 13.68 24.57
C GLY A 265 -1.46 14.62 24.53
N SER A 266 -1.36 15.76 25.21
CA SER A 266 -2.43 16.75 25.39
C SER A 266 -2.82 17.49 24.10
N GLY A 267 -2.20 17.23 22.94
CA GLY A 267 -2.57 17.85 21.67
C GLY A 267 -2.28 19.35 21.53
N TYR A 268 -1.94 20.04 22.62
CA TYR A 268 -1.75 21.48 22.69
C TYR A 268 -0.27 21.88 22.60
N ARG A 269 0.01 23.06 22.02
CA ARG A 269 1.36 23.64 22.03
C ARG A 269 1.55 24.43 23.32
N LEU A 270 2.64 24.18 24.03
CA LEU A 270 3.00 24.92 25.25
C LEU A 270 3.01 26.45 25.07
N SER A 271 3.42 26.95 23.89
CA SER A 271 3.36 28.38 23.55
C SER A 271 1.95 28.95 23.63
N ASP A 272 0.98 28.17 23.15
CA ASP A 272 -0.41 28.60 23.00
C ASP A 272 -1.11 28.55 24.36
N VAL A 273 -0.76 27.56 25.20
CA VAL A 273 -1.21 27.45 26.60
C VAL A 273 -0.68 28.62 27.43
N ILE A 274 0.60 28.98 27.29
CA ILE A 274 1.20 30.12 28.01
C ILE A 274 0.55 31.44 27.56
N HIS A 275 0.32 31.62 26.26
CA HIS A 275 -0.29 32.84 25.73
C HIS A 275 -1.76 32.97 26.16
N ALA A 276 -2.50 31.86 26.18
CA ALA A 276 -3.88 31.82 26.67
C ALA A 276 -3.98 32.12 28.18
N LEU A 277 -3.03 31.62 28.98
CA LEU A 277 -2.94 31.91 30.43
C LEU A 277 -2.55 33.36 30.73
N GLN A 278 -1.77 34.01 29.86
CA GLN A 278 -1.36 35.40 30.03
C GLN A 278 -2.46 36.39 29.64
N ASN A 279 -3.16 36.17 28.53
CA ASN A 279 -4.18 37.10 28.05
C ASN A 279 -5.26 36.41 27.18
N ARG A 280 -6.25 35.79 27.85
CA ARG A 280 -7.28 34.96 27.18
C ARG A 280 -8.14 35.73 26.16
N GLY A 281 -8.52 36.97 26.49
CA GLY A 281 -9.37 37.81 25.63
C GLY A 281 -8.68 38.18 24.32
N GLU A 282 -7.44 38.67 24.42
CA GLU A 282 -6.62 39.07 23.26
C GLU A 282 -6.25 37.85 22.39
N TYR A 283 -5.91 36.72 23.02
CA TYR A 283 -5.64 35.46 22.30
C TYR A 283 -6.85 34.95 21.52
N ARG A 284 -8.06 35.03 22.10
CA ARG A 284 -9.30 34.62 21.45
C ARG A 284 -9.64 35.53 20.25
N GLU A 285 -9.49 36.84 20.40
CA GLU A 285 -9.75 37.80 19.31
C GLU A 285 -8.75 37.63 18.16
N ASP A 286 -7.46 37.47 18.45
CA ASP A 286 -6.43 37.22 17.44
C ASP A 286 -6.65 35.91 16.69
N LEU A 287 -7.09 34.87 17.42
CA LEU A 287 -7.42 33.58 16.83
C LEU A 287 -8.64 33.69 15.91
N GLU A 288 -9.73 34.30 16.37
CA GLU A 288 -10.94 34.50 15.57
C GLU A 288 -10.64 35.34 14.32
N ARG A 289 -9.78 36.37 14.43
CA ARG A 289 -9.36 37.22 13.31
C ARG A 289 -8.59 36.46 12.23
N ARG A 290 -7.73 35.51 12.61
CA ARG A 290 -6.95 34.67 11.68
C ARG A 290 -7.74 33.48 11.15
N ALA A 291 -8.60 32.88 11.98
CA ALA A 291 -9.37 31.68 11.63
C ALA A 291 -10.56 31.97 10.73
N ARG A 292 -11.21 33.13 10.88
CA ARG A 292 -12.38 33.53 10.09
C ARG A 292 -12.17 33.50 8.57
N PRO A 293 -11.17 34.19 7.98
CA PRO A 293 -10.98 34.16 6.53
C PRO A 293 -10.65 32.75 6.04
N PHE A 294 -9.88 31.97 6.80
CA PHE A 294 -9.54 30.59 6.43
C PHE A 294 -10.77 29.68 6.42
N THR A 295 -11.64 29.77 7.44
CA THR A 295 -12.83 28.91 7.56
C THR A 295 -13.86 29.23 6.46
N GLU A 296 -14.03 30.50 6.12
CA GLU A 296 -14.93 30.93 5.03
C GLU A 296 -14.41 30.48 3.65
N HIS A 297 -13.09 30.49 3.42
CA HIS A 297 -12.48 30.09 2.15
C HIS A 297 -12.18 28.59 2.05
N TYR A 298 -12.18 27.84 3.16
CA TYR A 298 -11.90 26.41 3.19
C TYR A 298 -12.67 25.57 2.14
N PRO A 299 -14.01 25.66 2.02
CA PRO A 299 -14.74 24.86 1.02
C PRO A 299 -14.39 25.25 -0.43
N LEU A 300 -14.04 26.52 -0.66
CA LEU A 300 -13.55 27.03 -1.94
C LEU A 300 -12.15 26.51 -2.26
N MET A 301 -11.25 26.50 -1.27
CA MET A 301 -9.90 25.93 -1.42
C MET A 301 -9.94 24.43 -1.70
N LEU A 302 -10.81 23.67 -1.01
CA LEU A 302 -10.97 22.24 -1.24
C LEU A 302 -11.48 21.94 -2.66
N ARG A 303 -12.57 22.60 -3.07
CA ARG A 303 -13.14 22.44 -4.42
C ARG A 303 -12.18 22.91 -5.50
N GLY A 304 -11.49 24.02 -5.27
CA GLY A 304 -10.46 24.55 -6.17
C GLY A 304 -9.29 23.59 -6.33
N THR A 305 -8.80 23.00 -5.24
CA THR A 305 -7.73 21.99 -5.26
C THR A 305 -8.15 20.75 -6.03
N LEU A 306 -9.37 20.26 -5.82
CA LEU A 306 -9.90 19.12 -6.55
C LEU A 306 -10.00 19.41 -8.05
N LEU A 307 -10.54 20.57 -8.41
CA LEU A 307 -10.71 20.99 -9.80
C LEU A 307 -9.35 21.17 -10.49
N VAL A 308 -8.41 21.87 -9.85
CA VAL A 308 -7.02 22.04 -10.34
C VAL A 308 -6.32 20.68 -10.45
N GLY A 309 -6.51 19.80 -9.47
CA GLY A 309 -5.97 18.45 -9.47
C GLY A 309 -6.43 17.66 -10.69
N VAL A 310 -7.76 17.54 -10.88
CA VAL A 310 -8.36 16.83 -12.02
C VAL A 310 -7.99 17.47 -13.35
N ALA A 311 -8.05 18.80 -13.45
CA ALA A 311 -7.68 19.52 -14.67
C ALA A 311 -6.21 19.32 -15.03
N GLY A 312 -5.30 19.38 -14.04
CA GLY A 312 -3.87 19.13 -14.26
C GLY A 312 -3.60 17.69 -14.72
N LEU A 313 -4.26 16.69 -14.14
CA LEU A 313 -4.16 15.31 -14.58
C LEU A 313 -4.65 15.13 -16.02
N ALA A 314 -5.78 15.77 -16.37
CA ALA A 314 -6.32 15.73 -17.73
C ALA A 314 -5.37 16.41 -18.73
N VAL A 315 -4.83 17.59 -18.40
CA VAL A 315 -3.88 18.31 -19.24
C VAL A 315 -2.60 17.49 -19.47
N ILE A 316 -2.02 16.92 -18.41
CA ILE A 316 -0.83 16.05 -18.54
C ILE A 316 -1.16 14.82 -19.39
N GLY A 317 -2.34 14.23 -19.21
CA GLY A 317 -2.83 13.10 -20.03
C GLY A 317 -2.97 13.45 -21.51
N VAL A 318 -3.53 14.62 -21.82
CA VAL A 318 -3.65 15.14 -23.19
C VAL A 318 -2.27 15.41 -23.80
N ILE A 319 -1.35 15.99 -23.04
CA ILE A 319 0.04 16.20 -23.48
C ILE A 319 0.74 14.86 -23.76
N ALA A 320 0.53 13.85 -22.93
CA ALA A 320 1.07 12.50 -23.13
C ALA A 320 0.48 11.80 -24.36
N TRP A 321 -0.77 12.11 -24.70
CA TRP A 321 -1.40 11.66 -25.94
C TRP A 321 -0.81 12.37 -27.17
N LEU A 322 -0.58 13.68 -27.07
CA LEU A 322 -0.01 14.52 -28.15
C LEU A 322 1.48 14.28 -28.42
N LEU A 323 2.25 13.83 -27.41
CA LEU A 323 3.71 13.63 -27.50
C LEU A 323 4.10 12.17 -27.23
N PRO A 324 4.03 11.27 -28.24
CA PRO A 324 4.30 9.86 -28.06
C PRO A 324 5.71 9.52 -27.56
N GLY A 325 6.70 10.36 -27.88
CA GLY A 325 8.11 10.15 -27.52
C GLY A 325 8.47 10.48 -26.07
N GLY A 326 7.55 11.09 -25.30
CA GLY A 326 7.81 11.60 -23.94
C GLY A 326 7.00 10.94 -22.81
N LYS A 327 6.35 9.80 -23.05
CA LYS A 327 5.36 9.23 -22.11
C LYS A 327 5.90 8.89 -20.73
N ALA A 328 7.14 8.39 -20.65
CA ALA A 328 7.73 7.99 -19.37
C ALA A 328 8.09 9.15 -18.43
N PRO A 329 8.78 10.22 -18.87
CA PRO A 329 8.96 11.40 -18.01
C PRO A 329 7.62 12.07 -17.70
N LEU A 330 6.64 12.04 -18.61
CA LEU A 330 5.29 12.55 -18.35
C LEU A 330 4.57 11.79 -17.24
N LEU A 331 4.76 10.47 -17.12
CA LEU A 331 4.26 9.73 -15.96
C LEU A 331 4.91 10.21 -14.66
N GLY A 332 6.21 10.50 -14.67
CA GLY A 332 6.89 11.09 -13.51
C GLY A 332 6.31 12.45 -13.12
N VAL A 333 6.03 13.31 -14.10
CA VAL A 333 5.35 14.60 -13.88
C VAL A 333 3.92 14.39 -13.36
N TRP A 334 3.19 13.40 -13.89
CA TRP A 334 1.84 13.04 -13.45
C TRP A 334 1.83 12.60 -11.98
N VAL A 335 2.78 11.76 -11.58
CA VAL A 335 2.93 11.32 -10.19
C VAL A 335 3.37 12.46 -9.27
N LEU A 336 4.29 13.31 -9.72
CA LEU A 336 4.68 14.52 -8.99
C LEU A 336 3.48 15.44 -8.78
N TRP A 337 2.63 15.62 -9.80
CA TRP A 337 1.41 16.41 -9.70
C TRP A 337 0.44 15.83 -8.65
N CYS A 338 0.22 14.51 -8.67
CA CYS A 338 -0.57 13.82 -7.63
C CYS A 338 0.01 14.06 -6.22
N LEU A 339 1.33 13.96 -6.05
CA LEU A 339 1.99 14.22 -4.77
C LEU A 339 1.85 15.67 -4.31
N LEU A 340 1.96 16.64 -5.23
CA LEU A 340 1.77 18.06 -4.92
C LEU A 340 0.34 18.35 -4.45
N ILE A 341 -0.67 17.81 -5.14
CA ILE A 341 -2.07 17.95 -4.76
C ILE A 341 -2.34 17.28 -3.41
N MET A 342 -1.86 16.05 -3.20
CA MET A 342 -1.97 15.37 -1.89
C MET A 342 -1.28 16.15 -0.78
N GLY A 343 -0.06 16.66 -1.02
CA GLY A 343 0.68 17.47 -0.07
C GLY A 343 -0.06 18.77 0.28
N PHE A 344 -0.63 19.44 -0.72
CA PHE A 344 -1.43 20.64 -0.50
C PHE A 344 -2.70 20.36 0.31
N LEU A 345 -3.40 19.26 0.02
CA LEU A 345 -4.55 18.81 0.82
C LEU A 345 -4.16 18.53 2.26
N VAL A 346 -3.03 17.84 2.49
CA VAL A 346 -2.50 17.60 3.84
C VAL A 346 -2.20 18.92 4.57
N VAL A 347 -1.62 19.91 3.88
CA VAL A 347 -1.31 21.21 4.47
C VAL A 347 -2.58 22.00 4.81
N ILE A 348 -3.56 22.06 3.91
CA ILE A 348 -4.85 22.72 4.18
C ILE A 348 -5.51 22.09 5.41
N GLU A 349 -5.57 20.76 5.46
CA GLU A 349 -6.22 20.06 6.56
C GLU A 349 -5.45 20.25 7.87
N TYR A 350 -4.12 20.28 7.81
CA TYR A 350 -3.28 20.61 8.95
C TYR A 350 -3.55 22.02 9.49
N VAL A 351 -3.71 23.02 8.61
CA VAL A 351 -4.01 24.41 9.00
C VAL A 351 -5.41 24.52 9.60
N LYS A 352 -6.43 23.90 8.98
CA LYS A 352 -7.80 23.81 9.54
C LYS A 352 -7.77 23.26 10.95
N LYS A 353 -7.03 22.18 11.13
CA LYS A 353 -6.81 21.53 12.41
C LYS A 353 -6.09 22.42 13.43
N SER A 354 -5.11 23.21 13.03
CA SER A 354 -4.39 24.13 13.92
C SER A 354 -5.33 25.14 14.55
N PHE A 355 -6.29 25.67 13.79
CA PHE A 355 -7.30 26.59 14.31
C PHE A 355 -8.30 25.90 15.26
N GLY A 356 -8.67 24.64 14.97
CA GLY A 356 -9.54 23.85 15.85
C GLY A 356 -8.94 23.65 17.25
N HIS A 357 -7.67 23.21 17.34
CA HIS A 357 -6.98 23.02 18.62
C HIS A 357 -6.85 24.34 19.39
N ALA A 358 -6.50 25.42 18.70
CA ALA A 358 -6.38 26.74 19.34
C ALA A 358 -7.72 27.23 19.91
N ARG A 359 -8.85 26.88 19.29
CA ARG A 359 -10.20 27.23 19.78
C ARG A 359 -10.60 26.42 21.00
N GLU A 360 -10.21 25.15 21.06
CA GLU A 360 -10.41 24.30 22.24
C GLU A 360 -9.63 24.84 23.45
N ILE A 361 -8.35 25.21 23.26
CA ILE A 361 -7.53 25.88 24.30
C ILE A 361 -8.20 27.16 24.78
N ALA A 362 -8.75 27.97 23.87
CA ALA A 362 -9.44 29.21 24.23
C ALA A 362 -10.75 28.99 25.02
N SER A 363 -11.28 27.76 25.05
CA SER A 363 -12.52 27.39 25.75
C SER A 363 -12.32 26.67 27.09
N LEU A 364 -11.13 26.10 27.34
CA LEU A 364 -10.79 25.41 28.60
C LEU A 364 -10.63 26.39 29.75
N ASP A 365 -11.09 26.03 30.96
CA ASP A 365 -10.99 26.87 32.18
C ASP A 365 -9.53 27.00 32.69
N ASP A 366 -9.23 28.00 33.53
CA ASP A 366 -7.87 28.26 34.03
C ASP A 366 -7.31 27.10 34.87
N GLY A 367 -8.19 26.38 35.58
CA GLY A 367 -7.85 25.16 36.29
C GLY A 367 -7.46 24.02 35.35
N GLU A 368 -8.19 23.87 34.24
CA GLU A 368 -7.98 22.84 33.22
C GLU A 368 -6.72 23.11 32.38
N LEU A 369 -6.43 24.38 32.07
CA LEU A 369 -5.20 24.81 31.38
C LEU A 369 -3.94 24.49 32.20
N ARG A 370 -3.99 24.66 33.53
CA ARG A 370 -2.90 24.28 34.43
C ARG A 370 -2.71 22.77 34.48
N ASP A 371 -3.80 22.01 34.51
CA ASP A 371 -3.75 20.55 34.51
C ASP A 371 -3.22 19.99 33.18
N ALA A 372 -3.62 20.58 32.05
CA ALA A 372 -3.07 20.26 30.73
C ALA A 372 -1.56 20.53 30.63
N MET A 373 -1.08 21.63 31.23
CA MET A 373 0.36 21.97 31.29
C MET A 373 1.14 21.01 32.19
N LEU A 374 0.56 20.59 33.32
CA LEU A 374 1.17 19.60 34.24
C LEU A 374 1.22 18.21 33.61
N THR A 375 0.19 17.83 32.85
CA THR A 375 0.12 16.56 32.11
C THR A 375 1.12 16.51 30.95
N GLU A 376 1.36 17.63 30.26
CA GLU A 376 2.42 17.72 29.24
C GLU A 376 3.81 17.55 29.87
N ARG A 377 4.05 18.17 31.04
CA ARG A 377 5.31 18.09 31.78
C ARG A 377 5.58 16.68 32.34
N SER A 378 4.55 15.98 32.81
CA SER A 378 4.66 14.57 33.25
C SER A 378 4.89 13.63 32.07
N SER A 379 4.28 13.89 30.90
CA SER A 379 4.49 13.10 29.68
C SER A 379 5.91 13.22 29.08
N LEU A 380 6.60 14.33 29.35
CA LEU A 380 8.01 14.54 29.00
C LEU A 380 8.99 13.86 29.98
N HIS A 381 8.58 13.66 31.24
CA HIS A 381 9.40 13.05 32.29
C HIS A 381 9.18 11.55 32.49
N ALA A 382 8.31 10.90 31.71
CA ALA A 382 8.18 9.45 31.68
C ALA A 382 9.38 8.80 30.92
N TRP A 383 10.56 8.84 31.52
CA TRP A 383 11.63 7.87 31.29
C TRP A 383 11.54 6.77 32.36
N PRO A 384 11.90 5.51 32.04
CA PRO A 384 11.55 4.36 32.86
C PRO A 384 12.56 4.21 34.00
N ASP A 385 12.31 4.85 35.13
CA ASP A 385 12.91 4.41 36.38
C ASP A 385 11.93 3.51 37.14
N SER A 386 12.50 2.40 37.56
CA SER A 386 11.95 1.20 38.17
C SER A 386 11.22 1.38 39.51
N GLU A 387 10.15 0.59 39.64
CA GLU A 387 9.65 -0.12 40.83
C GLU A 387 8.61 0.50 41.80
N PRO A 388 7.79 -0.36 42.45
CA PRO A 388 6.43 -0.06 42.89
C PRO A 388 6.34 0.25 44.39
N ALA A 389 5.35 1.03 44.80
CA ALA A 389 4.99 1.16 46.21
C ALA A 389 3.47 1.19 46.38
N LEU A 390 2.92 0.01 46.62
CA LEU A 390 1.66 -0.20 47.30
C LEU A 390 1.98 -0.27 48.80
N ALA A 391 1.66 0.78 49.58
CA ALA A 391 1.33 0.68 51.02
C ALA A 391 1.07 2.06 51.63
N ALA A 392 0.13 2.05 52.59
CA ALA A 392 -0.13 3.05 53.63
C ALA A 392 -1.07 4.23 53.27
N ALA A 393 -2.38 3.95 53.31
CA ALA A 393 -3.32 4.80 54.05
C ALA A 393 -4.63 4.04 54.35
N THR A 394 -4.55 3.02 55.21
CA THR A 394 -5.71 2.55 55.99
C THR A 394 -5.44 2.77 57.47
N ALA A 395 -5.84 3.95 57.94
CA ALA A 395 -6.18 4.26 59.33
C ALA A 395 -7.31 5.29 59.19
N GLY A 396 -8.56 5.05 59.56
CA GLY A 396 -9.04 4.41 60.77
C GLY A 396 -9.81 5.49 61.53
N SER A 397 -11.12 5.58 61.32
CA SER A 397 -12.03 6.24 62.27
C SER A 397 -13.46 5.71 62.09
N ALA A 398 -13.87 4.88 63.04
CA ALA A 398 -15.25 4.47 63.25
C ALA A 398 -16.03 5.57 63.97
N SER A 399 -17.29 5.78 63.60
CA SER A 399 -18.33 6.27 64.51
C SER A 399 -19.72 5.84 64.03
N ALA A 400 -20.53 5.40 64.99
CA ALA A 400 -21.79 4.67 64.90
C ALA A 400 -22.98 5.46 64.29
N GLY A 401 -24.02 4.70 63.86
CA GLY A 401 -25.26 5.14 63.18
C GLY A 401 -26.33 5.84 64.07
N PRO A 402 -27.66 5.62 63.91
CA PRO A 402 -28.34 4.52 63.20
C PRO A 402 -29.64 4.89 62.40
N GLU A 403 -30.28 3.84 61.83
CA GLU A 403 -31.71 3.71 61.44
C GLU A 403 -32.15 4.38 60.10
N GLN A 404 -32.89 3.75 59.17
CA GLN A 404 -34.09 2.92 59.35
C GLN A 404 -34.47 2.09 58.06
N ASN A 405 -34.80 0.82 58.29
CA ASN A 405 -35.91 0.00 57.71
C ASN A 405 -36.07 -0.42 56.22
N VAL A 406 -36.28 -1.75 56.05
CA VAL A 406 -37.35 -2.47 55.28
C VAL A 406 -37.17 -2.48 53.73
N THR A 407 -37.21 -3.58 52.95
CA THR A 407 -37.53 -5.01 53.07
C THR A 407 -37.10 -5.74 51.78
N ALA A 408 -36.49 -6.91 51.93
CA ALA A 408 -36.82 -8.20 51.30
C ALA A 408 -37.71 -8.25 50.02
N SER A 409 -37.17 -8.84 48.94
CA SER A 409 -37.67 -10.04 48.23
C SER A 409 -37.24 -10.03 46.76
N GLY A 410 -36.66 -11.12 46.24
CA GLY A 410 -36.52 -11.29 44.78
C GLY A 410 -35.40 -12.18 44.22
N GLU A 411 -34.92 -13.21 44.94
CA GLU A 411 -34.24 -14.32 44.28
C GLU A 411 -35.28 -15.17 43.51
N SER A 412 -35.56 -14.83 42.24
CA SER A 412 -36.18 -15.75 41.27
C SER A 412 -36.28 -15.14 39.85
N GLU A 413 -35.18 -14.69 39.23
CA GLU A 413 -35.23 -14.25 37.82
C GLU A 413 -34.02 -14.64 36.95
N ARG A 414 -33.16 -15.57 37.40
CA ARG A 414 -31.96 -15.98 36.62
C ARG A 414 -32.11 -17.23 35.75
N SER A 415 -33.31 -17.79 35.59
CA SER A 415 -33.50 -19.04 34.83
C SER A 415 -34.44 -18.95 33.61
N ALA A 416 -34.95 -17.77 33.24
CA ALA A 416 -35.94 -17.62 32.16
C ALA A 416 -35.48 -16.79 30.95
N ALA A 417 -34.20 -16.43 30.87
CA ALA A 417 -33.65 -15.56 29.81
C ALA A 417 -32.79 -16.28 28.75
N ALA A 418 -32.70 -17.61 28.81
CA ALA A 418 -31.83 -18.39 27.91
C ALA A 418 -32.56 -19.05 26.72
N ASP A 419 -33.89 -18.90 26.60
CA ASP A 419 -34.73 -19.70 25.69
C ASP A 419 -35.51 -18.86 24.65
N ARG A 420 -35.12 -17.60 24.43
CA ARG A 420 -35.75 -16.68 23.44
C ARG A 420 -34.81 -16.24 22.30
N GLY A 421 -33.66 -16.88 22.18
CA GLY A 421 -32.62 -16.50 21.22
C GLY A 421 -32.70 -17.21 19.87
N ASP A 422 -33.19 -18.46 19.85
CA ASP A 422 -33.13 -19.31 18.65
C ASP A 422 -34.28 -19.07 17.67
N ASP A 423 -35.51 -18.84 18.16
CA ASP A 423 -36.69 -18.64 17.29
C ASP A 423 -36.55 -17.47 16.32
N ASN A 424 -35.73 -16.46 16.67
CA ASN A 424 -35.55 -15.24 15.88
C ASN A 424 -34.50 -15.41 14.77
N LEU A 425 -33.62 -16.40 14.87
CA LEU A 425 -32.58 -16.68 13.86
C LEU A 425 -33.15 -17.49 12.70
N ASP A 426 -34.01 -18.46 12.99
CA ASP A 426 -34.65 -19.29 11.96
C ASP A 426 -35.65 -18.47 11.13
N GLU A 427 -36.40 -17.55 11.76
CA GLU A 427 -37.31 -16.63 11.06
C GLU A 427 -36.56 -15.64 10.15
N LEU A 428 -35.39 -15.15 10.58
CA LEU A 428 -34.50 -14.30 9.78
C LEU A 428 -33.83 -15.05 8.62
N MET A 429 -33.52 -16.34 8.80
CA MET A 429 -32.91 -17.17 7.75
C MET A 429 -33.92 -17.54 6.66
N ALA A 430 -35.18 -17.80 7.02
CA ALA A 430 -36.27 -18.06 6.08
C ALA A 430 -36.60 -16.82 5.22
N ASP A 431 -36.56 -15.62 5.81
CA ASP A 431 -36.86 -14.35 5.11
C ASP A 431 -35.76 -13.97 4.09
N TRP A 432 -34.50 -14.34 4.35
CA TRP A 432 -33.38 -14.01 3.46
C TRP A 432 -33.08 -15.06 2.38
N PHE A 433 -33.32 -16.34 2.66
CA PHE A 433 -32.87 -17.43 1.78
C PHE A 433 -34.00 -18.33 1.27
N GLY A 434 -35.24 -18.11 1.72
CA GLY A 434 -36.38 -18.98 1.42
C GLY A 434 -36.29 -20.32 2.15
N ASP A 435 -37.44 -21.00 2.29
CA ASP A 435 -37.49 -22.28 3.00
C ASP A 435 -36.62 -23.34 2.30
N PRO A 436 -35.80 -24.10 3.06
CA PRO A 436 -35.07 -25.23 2.49
C PRO A 436 -36.06 -26.30 2.02
N PRO A 437 -35.79 -26.99 0.89
CA PRO A 437 -36.70 -28.01 0.39
C PRO A 437 -36.83 -29.17 1.39
N SER A 438 -38.07 -29.54 1.71
CA SER A 438 -38.40 -30.65 2.60
C SER A 438 -37.85 -31.97 2.05
N ALA A 439 -37.04 -32.66 2.84
CA ALA A 439 -36.58 -34.00 2.53
C ALA A 439 -37.73 -35.00 2.65
N GLY A 440 -38.13 -35.59 1.52
CA GLY A 440 -38.78 -36.89 1.47
C GLY A 440 -40.06 -36.95 0.65
N GLU A 441 -39.94 -37.39 -0.61
CA GLU A 441 -40.81 -38.42 -1.17
C GLU A 441 -40.05 -39.12 -2.31
N ALA A 442 -39.92 -40.44 -2.18
CA ALA A 442 -39.30 -41.33 -3.15
C ALA A 442 -40.31 -41.64 -4.26
N ASP A 443 -39.87 -41.66 -5.51
CA ASP A 443 -40.58 -42.39 -6.57
C ASP A 443 -39.59 -43.01 -7.56
N GLU A 444 -39.78 -44.31 -7.79
CA GLU A 444 -39.04 -45.19 -8.69
C GLU A 444 -39.50 -45.01 -10.16
N HIS A 445 -38.58 -44.86 -11.14
CA HIS A 445 -38.67 -45.47 -12.48
C HIS A 445 -37.41 -45.16 -13.33
N ASN A 446 -36.51 -46.12 -13.56
CA ASN A 446 -36.42 -47.10 -14.67
C ASN A 446 -35.56 -46.61 -15.86
N PRO A 447 -34.49 -47.34 -16.25
CA PRO A 447 -33.62 -46.98 -17.37
C PRO A 447 -34.06 -47.73 -18.64
N ASP A 448 -34.55 -47.00 -19.64
CA ASP A 448 -34.57 -47.44 -21.03
C ASP A 448 -35.00 -46.25 -21.90
N ASP A 449 -34.05 -45.62 -22.61
CA ASP A 449 -34.30 -45.30 -24.01
C ASP A 449 -32.97 -45.13 -24.77
N THR A 450 -32.72 -46.10 -25.63
CA THR A 450 -31.77 -46.03 -26.75
C THR A 450 -32.58 -45.71 -28.00
N THR A 451 -32.19 -44.70 -28.78
CA THR A 451 -32.28 -44.62 -30.27
C THR A 451 -31.77 -43.24 -30.73
N THR A 452 -30.62 -43.12 -31.40
CA THR A 452 -30.37 -43.10 -32.86
C THR A 452 -31.06 -41.97 -33.64
N ASP A 453 -30.28 -41.01 -34.16
CA ASP A 453 -30.17 -40.56 -35.57
C ASP A 453 -29.38 -39.22 -35.57
N ASP A 454 -28.17 -39.15 -36.12
CA ASP A 454 -27.80 -38.96 -37.53
C ASP A 454 -27.63 -37.48 -37.94
N THR A 455 -26.39 -37.20 -38.33
CA THR A 455 -25.99 -36.42 -39.52
C THR A 455 -26.51 -35.01 -39.70
N GLU A 456 -25.62 -34.01 -39.54
CA GLU A 456 -25.46 -32.98 -40.58
C GLU A 456 -24.08 -32.30 -40.50
N ALA A 457 -23.33 -32.44 -41.58
CA ALA A 457 -22.12 -31.70 -41.88
C ALA A 457 -22.51 -30.47 -42.71
N HIS A 458 -21.98 -29.29 -42.40
CA HIS A 458 -21.77 -28.23 -43.40
C HIS A 458 -20.69 -27.24 -42.94
N GLU A 459 -19.64 -27.15 -43.78
CA GLU A 459 -18.86 -25.96 -44.18
C GLU A 459 -18.31 -25.02 -43.08
N GLY A 460 -17.00 -24.73 -42.97
CA GLY A 460 -16.03 -24.49 -44.04
C GLY A 460 -15.99 -23.00 -44.40
N GLY A 461 -15.12 -22.20 -43.75
CA GLY A 461 -14.68 -20.92 -44.30
C GLY A 461 -14.22 -19.85 -43.29
N PRO A 462 -13.30 -18.93 -43.66
CA PRO A 462 -12.20 -18.52 -42.77
C PRO A 462 -12.12 -17.01 -42.42
N ARG A 463 -11.30 -16.73 -41.41
CA ARG A 463 -10.49 -15.51 -41.14
C ARG A 463 -11.17 -14.13 -41.11
N ALA A 464 -10.99 -13.45 -39.97
CA ALA A 464 -10.36 -12.14 -39.88
C ALA A 464 -9.50 -12.09 -38.61
#